data_AF-A0A945B1F4-F1
#
_entry.id   AF-A0A945B1F4-F1
#
_cell.length_a   1.000
_cell.length_b   1.000
_cell.length_c   1.000
_cell.angle_alpha   90.00
_cell.angle_beta   90.00
_cell.angle_gamma   90.00
#
_symmetry.space_group_name_H-M   'P 1'
#
loop_
_entity.id
_entity.type
_entity.pdbx_description
1 polymer ?
#
loop_
_entity_poly.entity_id
_entity_poly.type
_entity_poly.pdbx_seq_one_letter_code
_entity_poly.pdbx_strand_id
1 'polypeptide(L)'
;MIKRLITLMLIFYGCTTLAETSANDESIKVGQQIFNTNCSNICHQTPAAKRLKPKQWRIVLNTMQIRMQSIGMPKLTQQQLNQVFDYLQSEK
;
A
#
# COMPACT_ATOMS: atom_id res chain seq x y z
N MET A 1 7.93 44.17 -37.86
CA MET A 1 7.71 44.93 -36.61
C MET A 1 6.97 44.05 -35.63
N ILE A 2 7.49 44.00 -34.40
CA ILE A 2 7.05 43.21 -33.26
C ILE A 2 5.81 43.86 -32.63
N LYS A 3 4.75 43.11 -32.33
CA LYS A 3 3.87 43.43 -31.20
C LYS A 3 3.54 42.15 -30.44
N ARG A 4 4.35 41.93 -29.41
CA ARG A 4 4.13 40.99 -28.31
C ARG A 4 2.86 41.42 -27.58
N LEU A 5 1.94 40.49 -27.35
CA LEU A 5 0.93 40.61 -26.31
C LEU A 5 0.97 39.31 -25.50
N ILE A 6 1.92 39.31 -24.57
CA ILE A 6 2.03 38.36 -23.48
C ILE A 6 1.02 38.84 -22.43
N THR A 7 -0.14 38.19 -22.37
CA THR A 7 -1.02 38.32 -21.20
C THR A 7 -0.81 37.08 -20.35
N LEU A 8 -0.04 37.31 -19.29
CA LEU A 8 0.14 36.50 -18.09
C LEU A 8 -1.12 35.66 -17.77
N MET A 9 -1.07 34.37 -18.04
CA MET A 9 -1.94 33.39 -17.40
C MET A 9 -1.09 32.67 -16.35
N LEU A 10 -0.98 33.28 -15.16
CA LEU A 10 -0.40 32.66 -13.98
C LEU A 10 -1.35 31.55 -13.53
N ILE A 11 -1.15 30.34 -14.04
CA ILE A 11 -1.87 29.17 -13.58
C ILE A 11 -1.19 28.70 -12.29
N PHE A 12 -1.90 28.83 -11.17
CA PHE A 12 -1.60 28.16 -9.92
C PHE A 12 -1.70 26.63 -10.13
N TYR A 13 -0.60 25.98 -10.49
CA TYR A 13 -0.43 24.53 -10.39
C TYR A 13 0.46 24.23 -9.20
N GLY A 14 -0.12 24.11 -8.01
CA GLY A 14 0.68 23.80 -6.84
C GLY A 14 -0.12 23.65 -5.56
N CYS A 15 -1.04 22.69 -5.48
CA CYS A 15 -1.41 22.10 -4.18
C CYS A 15 -2.22 20.80 -4.37
N THR A 16 -1.55 19.67 -4.61
CA THR A 16 -2.16 18.34 -4.49
C THR A 16 -1.35 17.36 -3.62
N THR A 17 -0.21 17.78 -3.07
CA THR A 17 0.74 16.87 -2.42
C THR A 17 0.38 16.47 -0.98
N LEU A 18 -0.42 17.27 -0.27
CA LEU A 18 -0.76 17.02 1.14
C LEU A 18 -1.80 15.90 1.34
N ALA A 19 -2.76 15.76 0.42
CA ALA A 19 -3.81 14.74 0.53
C ALA A 19 -3.31 13.33 0.22
N GLU A 20 -2.34 13.19 -0.69
CA GLU A 20 -1.78 11.88 -1.06
C GLU A 20 -0.94 11.26 0.06
N THR A 21 -0.23 12.10 0.84
CA THR A 21 0.61 11.62 1.94
C THR A 21 -0.24 11.07 3.09
N SER A 22 -1.28 11.80 3.50
CA SER A 22 -2.14 11.36 4.60
C SER A 22 -2.95 10.11 4.26
N ALA A 23 -3.40 9.97 3.01
CA ALA A 23 -4.08 8.78 2.54
C ALA A 23 -3.16 7.55 2.55
N ASN A 24 -1.88 7.72 2.20
CA ASN A 24 -0.90 6.64 2.25
C ASN A 24 -0.56 6.23 3.69
N ASP A 25 -0.38 7.19 4.60
CA ASP A 25 -0.10 6.91 6.02
C ASP A 25 -1.25 6.12 6.66
N GLU A 26 -2.50 6.48 6.36
CA GLU A 26 -3.66 5.72 6.83
C GLU A 26 -3.72 4.31 6.20
N SER A 27 -3.40 4.18 4.91
CA SER A 27 -3.29 2.87 4.23
C SER A 27 -2.29 1.96 4.95
N ILE A 28 -1.10 2.47 5.29
CA ILE A 28 -0.04 1.75 6.00
C ILE A 28 -0.52 1.30 7.37
N LYS A 29 -1.13 2.20 8.15
CA LYS A 29 -1.62 1.89 9.50
C LYS A 29 -2.70 0.81 9.49
N VAL A 30 -3.66 0.92 8.58
CA VAL A 30 -4.70 -0.10 8.39
C VAL A 30 -4.07 -1.43 7.93
N GLY A 31 -3.10 -1.36 7.02
CA GLY A 31 -2.33 -2.52 6.55
C GLY A 31 -1.63 -3.27 7.67
N GLN A 32 -0.98 -2.54 8.58
CA GLN A 32 -0.32 -3.11 9.75
C GLN A 32 -1.32 -3.84 10.66
N GLN A 33 -2.48 -3.24 10.91
CA GLN A 33 -3.54 -3.87 11.69
C GLN A 33 -4.02 -5.17 11.04
N ILE A 34 -4.30 -5.15 9.73
CA ILE A 34 -4.74 -6.35 8.99
C ILE A 34 -3.65 -7.43 9.07
N PHE A 35 -2.38 -7.06 8.88
CA PHE A 35 -1.26 -8.00 8.97
C PHE A 35 -1.17 -8.65 10.36
N ASN A 36 -1.27 -7.85 11.42
CA ASN A 36 -1.22 -8.36 12.79
C ASN A 36 -2.39 -9.29 13.12
N THR A 37 -3.59 -8.98 12.62
CA THR A 37 -4.79 -9.79 12.90
C THR A 37 -4.86 -11.06 12.06
N ASN A 38 -4.38 -11.05 10.81
CA ASN A 38 -4.61 -12.14 9.87
C ASN A 38 -3.36 -12.95 9.54
N CYS A 39 -2.17 -12.38 9.75
CA CYS A 39 -0.90 -13.00 9.34
C CYS A 39 0.00 -13.31 10.55
N SER A 40 0.21 -12.34 11.44
CA SER A 40 1.19 -12.44 12.53
C SER A 40 0.83 -13.55 13.51
N ASN A 41 1.53 -14.68 13.42
CA ASN A 41 1.42 -15.85 14.31
C ASN A 41 0.06 -16.54 14.36
N ILE A 42 -0.83 -16.29 13.38
CA ILE A 42 -2.13 -16.97 13.31
C ILE A 42 -1.96 -18.41 12.81
N CYS A 43 -1.23 -18.61 11.71
CA CYS A 43 -1.02 -19.93 11.12
C CYS A 43 0.43 -20.40 11.21
N HIS A 44 1.38 -19.46 11.14
CA HIS A 44 2.81 -19.71 11.22
C HIS A 44 3.51 -18.41 11.63
N GLN A 45 4.79 -18.51 11.99
CA GLN A 45 5.60 -17.31 12.18
C GLN A 45 5.79 -16.58 10.87
N THR A 46 5.53 -15.26 10.85
CA THR A 46 5.75 -14.42 9.67
C THR A 46 7.18 -13.92 9.62
N PRO A 47 7.79 -13.82 8.42
CA PRO A 47 9.10 -13.17 8.30
C PRO A 47 8.96 -11.66 8.58
N ALA A 48 10.03 -11.05 9.11
CA ALA A 48 10.09 -9.60 9.26
C ALA A 48 9.88 -8.89 7.91
N ALA A 49 9.16 -7.77 7.90
CA ALA A 49 8.77 -7.04 6.68
C ALA A 49 9.97 -6.73 5.77
N LYS A 50 11.08 -6.24 6.33
CA LYS A 50 12.33 -5.95 5.61
C LYS A 50 13.06 -7.14 4.98
N ARG A 51 12.62 -8.39 5.25
CA ARG A 51 13.31 -9.61 4.78
C ARG A 51 13.07 -9.89 3.29
N LEU A 52 11.97 -9.40 2.71
CA LEU A 52 11.59 -9.65 1.32
C LEU A 52 11.44 -8.35 0.53
N LYS A 53 11.74 -8.41 -0.76
CA LYS A 53 11.53 -7.30 -1.70
C LYS A 53 10.04 -7.16 -2.05
N PRO A 54 9.57 -5.97 -2.50
CA PRO A 54 8.16 -5.76 -2.85
C PRO A 54 7.59 -6.81 -3.82
N LYS A 55 8.33 -7.18 -4.87
CA LYS A 55 7.89 -8.23 -5.81
C LYS A 55 7.69 -9.59 -5.13
N GLN A 56 8.55 -9.94 -4.17
CA GLN A 56 8.44 -11.20 -3.41
C GLN A 56 7.24 -11.15 -2.47
N TRP A 57 7.01 -10.02 -1.79
CA TRP A 57 5.83 -9.83 -0.96
C TRP A 57 4.52 -9.98 -1.74
N ARG A 58 4.44 -9.45 -2.96
CA ARG A 58 3.26 -9.63 -3.81
C ARG A 58 2.96 -11.12 -4.09
N ILE A 59 4.00 -11.90 -4.39
CA ILE A 59 3.88 -13.35 -4.62
C ILE A 59 3.41 -14.05 -3.34
N VAL A 60 4.01 -13.71 -2.19
CA VAL A 60 3.64 -14.27 -0.89
C VAL A 60 2.18 -13.97 -0.58
N LEU A 61 1.74 -12.71 -0.66
CA LEU A 61 0.37 -12.33 -0.36
C LEU A 61 -0.64 -13.07 -1.25
N ASN A 62 -0.39 -13.14 -2.56
CA ASN A 62 -1.26 -13.87 -3.49
C ASN A 62 -1.32 -15.37 -3.17
N THR A 63 -0.17 -15.97 -2.86
CA THR A 63 -0.13 -17.38 -2.44
C THR A 63 -0.91 -17.59 -1.15
N MET A 64 -0.82 -16.64 -0.21
CA MET A 64 -1.48 -16.75 1.08
C MET A 64 -2.99 -16.63 0.98
N GLN A 65 -3.53 -15.85 0.04
CA GLN A 65 -4.97 -15.85 -0.24
C GLN A 65 -5.50 -17.26 -0.57
N ILE A 66 -4.74 -18.07 -1.30
CA ILE A 66 -5.12 -19.44 -1.64
C ILE A 66 -5.05 -20.34 -0.41
N ARG A 67 -3.96 -20.25 0.37
CA ARG A 67 -3.77 -21.10 1.56
C ARG A 67 -4.76 -20.77 2.68
N MET A 68 -5.05 -19.48 2.90
CA MET A 68 -6.09 -19.03 3.84
C MET A 68 -7.43 -19.71 3.53
N GLN A 69 -7.87 -19.69 2.26
CA GLN A 69 -9.09 -20.39 1.87
C GLN A 69 -9.04 -21.89 2.09
N SER A 70 -7.90 -22.53 1.80
CA SER A 70 -7.78 -23.98 1.94
C SER A 70 -7.97 -24.48 3.38
N ILE A 71 -7.79 -23.60 4.37
CA ILE A 71 -8.01 -23.90 5.79
C ILE A 71 -9.30 -23.26 6.34
N GLY A 72 -10.19 -22.78 5.46
CA GLY A 72 -11.48 -22.17 5.84
C GLY A 72 -11.41 -20.72 6.31
N MET A 73 -10.25 -20.04 6.17
CA MET A 73 -10.12 -18.62 6.49
C MET A 73 -10.56 -17.75 5.30
N PRO A 74 -11.31 -16.66 5.52
CA PRO A 74 -11.72 -15.77 4.44
C PRO A 74 -10.51 -15.10 3.78
N LYS A 75 -10.62 -14.86 2.47
CA LYS A 75 -9.64 -14.03 1.74
C LYS A 75 -9.72 -12.59 2.21
N LEU A 76 -8.58 -11.92 2.15
CA LEU A 76 -8.55 -10.47 2.17
C LEU A 76 -9.16 -9.92 0.88
N THR A 77 -9.88 -8.81 0.97
CA THR A 77 -10.33 -8.09 -0.22
C THR A 77 -9.14 -7.47 -0.95
N GLN A 78 -9.34 -7.05 -2.20
CA GLN A 78 -8.27 -6.39 -2.96
C GLN A 78 -7.75 -5.12 -2.29
N GLN A 79 -8.64 -4.37 -1.63
CA GLN A 79 -8.25 -3.18 -0.85
C GLN A 79 -7.38 -3.56 0.34
N GLN A 80 -7.79 -4.57 1.12
CA GLN A 80 -7.01 -5.06 2.27
C GLN A 80 -5.65 -5.60 1.85
N LEU A 81 -5.57 -6.31 0.72
CA LEU A 81 -4.31 -6.77 0.15
C LEU A 81 -3.36 -5.61 -0.20
N ASN A 82 -3.90 -4.54 -0.78
CA ASN A 82 -3.11 -3.36 -1.11
C ASN A 82 -2.61 -2.66 0.16
N GLN A 83 -3.47 -2.48 1.17
CA GLN A 83 -3.09 -1.87 2.45
C GLN A 83 -1.99 -2.68 3.15
N VAL A 84 -2.13 -4.00 3.23
CA VAL A 84 -1.07 -4.88 3.78
C VAL A 84 0.22 -4.77 2.97
N PHE A 85 0.11 -4.66 1.64
CA PHE A 85 1.27 -4.48 0.78
C PHE A 85 1.96 -3.13 0.98
N ASP A 86 1.21 -2.05 1.18
CA ASP A 86 1.75 -0.72 1.47
C ASP A 86 2.52 -0.73 2.80
N TYR A 87 1.94 -1.35 3.85
CA TYR A 87 2.63 -1.58 5.12
C TYR A 87 3.95 -2.36 4.96
N LEU A 88 3.92 -3.50 4.26
CA LEU A 88 5.13 -4.32 4.09
C LEU A 88 6.24 -3.61 3.30
N GLN A 89 5.90 -2.59 2.50
CA GLN A 89 6.86 -1.78 1.75
C GLN A 89 7.36 -0.55 2.53
N SER A 90 6.58 -0.03 3.48
CA SER A 90 6.99 1.11 4.31
C SER A 90 8.07 0.73 5.32
N GLU A 91 8.08 -0.54 5.75
CA GLU A 91 9.09 -1.12 6.63
C GLU A 91 10.42 -1.36 5.86
N LYS A 92 11.33 -0.39 5.93
CA LYS A 92 12.70 -0.51 5.37
C LYS A 92 13.72 -0.95 6.42
#